data_AF-W2MLE0-F1
#
_entry.id   AF-W2MLE0-F1
#
_cell.length_a   1.000
_cell.length_b   1.000
_cell.length_c   1.000
_cell.angle_alpha   90.00
_cell.angle_beta   90.00
_cell.angle_gamma   90.00
#
_symmetry.space_group_name_H-M   'P 1'
#
loop_
_entity.id
_entity.type
_entity.pdbx_description
1 polymer ?
#
loop_
_entity_poly.entity_id
_entity_poly.type
_entity_poly.pdbx_seq_one_letter_code
_entity_poly.pdbx_strand_id
1 'polypeptide(L)'
;MTYPRTEEGYHMHRGEVKSLSCQDDRIKLWEYFDKNRNDCCEMWVKAYRVDLPHFGNHTNNRVESLFGKLKRQLKSHFTMQASLKVLVDYQRRKEEEYWPKVEMPGTGRVLRRRNECCAGDDNTLGPLRIWS
;
A
#
# COMPACT_ATOMS: atom_id res chain seq x y z
N MET A 1 18.72 -0.65 3.85
CA MET A 1 18.09 -1.97 3.62
C MET A 1 17.30 -2.10 2.31
N THR A 2 16.36 -1.22 1.94
CA THR A 2 15.55 -1.42 0.71
C THR A 2 16.24 -0.99 -0.60
N TYR A 3 17.06 0.05 -0.55
CA TYR A 3 17.71 0.66 -1.73
C TYR A 3 19.12 0.16 -2.14
N PRO A 4 19.81 -0.78 -1.45
CA PRO A 4 21.10 -1.29 -1.91
C PRO A 4 20.99 -1.75 -3.36
N ARG A 5 21.98 -1.37 -4.18
CA ARG A 5 22.04 -1.77 -5.60
C ARG A 5 22.81 -3.06 -5.82
N THR A 6 23.55 -3.51 -4.80
CA THR A 6 24.30 -4.76 -4.81
C THR A 6 23.88 -5.62 -3.62
N GLU A 7 24.02 -6.93 -3.77
CA GLU A 7 23.72 -7.91 -2.73
C GLU A 7 24.65 -7.75 -1.53
N GLU A 8 25.94 -7.46 -1.76
CA GLU A 8 26.92 -7.22 -0.70
C GLU A 8 26.52 -5.99 0.13
N GLY A 9 26.03 -4.94 -0.52
CA GLY A 9 25.52 -3.75 0.16
C GLY A 9 24.29 -4.06 1.01
N TYR A 10 23.42 -4.96 0.55
CA TYR A 10 22.28 -5.42 1.36
C TYR A 10 22.73 -6.17 2.61
N HIS A 11 23.64 -7.12 2.48
CA HIS A 11 24.14 -7.90 3.61
C HIS A 11 24.91 -7.05 4.63
N MET A 12 25.70 -6.08 4.17
CA MET A 12 26.39 -5.13 5.04
C MET A 12 25.40 -4.35 5.92
N HIS A 13 24.40 -3.72 5.29
CA HIS A 13 23.36 -3.00 6.04
C HIS A 13 22.52 -3.91 6.94
N ARG A 14 22.33 -5.19 6.56
CA ARG A 14 21.65 -6.17 7.42
C ARG A 14 22.46 -6.43 8.69
N GLY A 15 23.78 -6.57 8.55
CA GLY A 15 24.71 -6.70 9.68
C GLY A 15 24.67 -5.49 10.62
N GLU A 16 24.64 -4.28 10.07
CA GLU A 16 24.51 -3.05 10.85
C GLU A 16 23.20 -3.02 11.66
N VAL A 17 22.06 -3.34 11.02
CA VAL A 17 20.75 -3.39 11.69
C VAL A 17 20.74 -4.44 12.81
N LYS A 18 21.36 -5.59 12.59
CA LYS A 18 21.52 -6.63 13.63
C LYS A 18 22.31 -6.08 14.82
N SER A 19 23.48 -5.50 14.57
CA SER A 19 24.34 -4.95 15.61
C SER A 19 23.63 -3.88 16.44
N LEU A 20 22.98 -2.91 15.78
CA LEU A 20 22.23 -1.83 16.46
C LEU A 20 21.04 -2.34 17.26
N SER A 21 20.32 -3.34 16.73
CA SER A 21 19.15 -3.90 17.43
C SER A 21 19.54 -4.69 18.67
N CYS A 22 20.68 -5.39 18.63
CA CYS A 22 21.20 -6.14 19.78
C CYS A 22 21.80 -5.24 20.86
N GLN A 23 22.31 -4.05 20.51
CA GLN A 23 22.86 -3.10 21.49
C GLN A 23 21.80 -2.43 22.36
N ASP A 24 20.59 -2.24 21.84
CA ASP A 24 19.50 -1.52 22.52
C ASP A 24 18.43 -2.45 23.15
N ASP A 25 18.76 -3.72 23.40
CA ASP A 25 17.79 -4.75 23.85
C ASP A 25 16.56 -4.93 22.93
N ARG A 26 16.65 -4.47 21.68
CA ARG A 26 15.60 -4.57 20.66
C ARG A 26 15.68 -5.89 19.89
N ILE A 27 16.06 -6.98 20.56
CA ILE A 27 16.27 -8.30 19.95
C ILE A 27 14.99 -8.78 19.23
N LYS A 28 13.81 -8.55 19.82
CA LYS A 28 12.51 -8.89 19.19
C LYS A 28 12.27 -8.16 17.88
N LEU A 29 12.76 -6.92 17.74
CA LEU A 29 12.69 -6.16 16.49
C LEU A 29 13.57 -6.81 15.43
N TRP A 30 14.78 -7.25 15.82
CA TRP A 30 15.68 -7.98 14.94
C TRP A 30 15.07 -9.32 14.50
N GLU A 31 14.55 -10.12 15.42
CA GLU A 31 13.91 -11.41 15.11
C GLU A 31 12.75 -11.25 14.13
N TYR A 32 11.90 -10.25 14.36
CA TYR A 32 10.81 -9.92 13.43
C TYR A 32 11.36 -9.50 12.07
N PHE A 33 12.35 -8.62 12.05
CA PHE A 33 12.97 -8.14 10.83
C PHE A 33 13.55 -9.30 10.02
N ASP A 34 14.31 -10.17 10.67
CA ASP A 34 14.97 -11.28 10.02
C ASP A 34 13.94 -12.25 9.46
N LYS A 35 13.01 -12.71 10.30
CA LYS A 35 11.99 -13.68 9.91
C LYS A 35 11.03 -13.18 8.82
N ASN A 36 10.64 -11.91 8.83
CA ASN A 36 9.54 -11.47 7.97
C ASN A 36 10.04 -10.65 6.77
N ARG A 37 11.11 -9.89 6.96
CA ARG A 37 11.59 -8.94 5.97
C ARG A 37 12.79 -9.49 5.19
N ASN A 38 13.64 -10.29 5.82
CA ASN A 38 14.73 -10.95 5.09
C ASN A 38 14.22 -12.14 4.27
N ASP A 39 13.28 -12.93 4.80
CA ASP A 39 12.70 -14.10 4.09
C ASP A 39 12.04 -13.75 2.75
N CYS A 40 11.61 -12.49 2.56
CA CYS A 40 11.06 -12.00 1.29
C CYS A 40 11.90 -10.88 0.65
N CYS A 41 13.21 -10.81 0.92
CA CYS A 41 14.06 -9.71 0.46
C CYS A 41 14.27 -9.64 -1.06
N GLU A 42 14.05 -10.74 -1.80
CA GLU A 42 14.02 -10.73 -3.28
C GLU A 42 12.82 -9.94 -3.81
N MET A 43 11.72 -9.96 -3.06
CA MET A 43 10.69 -8.95 -3.20
C MET A 43 11.23 -7.65 -2.58
N TRP A 44 10.79 -6.42 -2.83
CA TRP A 44 11.26 -5.21 -2.13
C TRP A 44 12.73 -4.74 -2.24
N VAL A 45 13.80 -5.55 -2.13
CA VAL A 45 15.19 -5.04 -2.20
C VAL A 45 15.59 -4.77 -3.65
N LYS A 46 16.20 -3.60 -3.87
CA LYS A 46 16.54 -3.13 -5.22
C LYS A 46 17.58 -4.00 -5.92
N ALA A 47 18.58 -4.52 -5.19
CA ALA A 47 19.62 -5.40 -5.73
C ALA A 47 19.06 -6.66 -6.41
N TYR A 48 18.07 -7.32 -5.79
CA TYR A 48 17.46 -8.55 -6.32
C TYR A 48 16.40 -8.30 -7.39
N ARG A 49 16.08 -7.03 -7.67
CA ARG A 49 15.00 -6.66 -8.58
C ARG A 49 15.49 -5.92 -9.82
N VAL A 50 16.81 -5.78 -10.02
CA VAL A 50 17.38 -4.97 -11.11
C VAL A 50 16.77 -5.30 -12.48
N ASP A 51 16.45 -6.57 -12.73
CA ASP A 51 15.93 -7.04 -14.03
C ASP A 51 14.42 -6.91 -14.21
N LEU A 52 13.66 -6.54 -13.16
CA LEU A 52 12.22 -6.31 -13.32
C LEU A 52 11.96 -4.93 -13.93
N PRO A 53 10.97 -4.78 -14.83
CA PRO A 53 10.56 -3.46 -15.32
C PRO A 53 9.88 -2.68 -14.18
N HIS A 54 10.61 -1.72 -13.62
CA HIS A 54 10.14 -0.94 -12.47
C HIS A 54 9.14 0.15 -12.87
N PHE A 55 9.05 0.53 -14.16
CA PHE A 55 8.22 1.65 -14.65
C PHE A 55 8.33 2.94 -13.80
N GLY A 56 9.47 3.19 -13.15
CA GLY A 56 9.66 4.28 -12.19
C GLY A 56 8.81 4.17 -10.91
N ASN A 57 8.09 3.07 -10.73
CA ASN A 57 7.11 2.81 -9.69
C ASN A 57 7.79 2.17 -8.47
N HIS A 58 8.39 2.99 -7.61
CA HIS A 58 8.67 2.55 -6.25
C HIS A 58 7.36 2.58 -5.46
N THR A 59 6.65 1.44 -5.39
CA THR A 59 5.39 1.29 -4.63
C THR A 59 5.49 1.88 -3.23
N ASN A 60 6.66 1.74 -2.60
CA ASN A 60 6.95 2.30 -1.29
C ASN A 60 6.83 3.85 -1.27
N ASN A 61 7.40 4.56 -2.24
CA ASN A 61 7.29 6.02 -2.33
C ASN A 61 5.84 6.49 -2.48
N ARG A 62 5.02 5.73 -3.22
CA ARG A 62 3.61 6.07 -3.44
C ARG A 62 2.78 5.88 -2.17
N VAL A 63 3.02 4.78 -1.45
CA VAL A 63 2.39 4.48 -0.17
C VAL A 63 2.85 5.46 0.92
N GLU A 64 4.15 5.74 1.01
CA GLU A 64 4.71 6.73 1.94
C GLU A 64 4.18 8.14 1.66
N SER A 65 4.09 8.54 0.38
CA SER A 65 3.48 9.82 0.00
C SER A 65 2.01 9.91 0.38
N LEU A 66 1.26 8.81 0.22
CA LEU A 66 -0.13 8.72 0.66
C LEU A 66 -0.24 8.88 2.18
N PHE A 67 0.53 8.12 2.95
CA PHE A 67 0.54 8.23 4.41
C PHE A 67 0.99 9.61 4.88
N GLY A 68 1.97 10.23 4.20
CA GLY A 68 2.39 11.61 4.48
C GLY A 68 1.26 12.62 4.26
N LYS A 69 0.49 12.48 3.17
CA LYS A 69 -0.69 13.31 2.91
C LYS A 69 -1.78 13.11 3.96
N LEU A 70 -2.08 11.86 4.33
CA LEU A 70 -3.07 11.52 5.35
C LEU A 70 -2.70 12.08 6.72
N LYS A 71 -1.44 11.90 7.15
CA LYS A 71 -0.94 12.44 8.42
C LYS A 71 -1.07 13.95 8.51
N ARG A 72 -0.97 14.69 7.39
CA ARG A 72 -1.20 16.16 7.38
C ARG A 72 -2.65 16.56 7.63
N GLN A 73 -3.61 15.70 7.27
CA GLN A 73 -5.04 15.93 7.49
C GLN A 73 -5.46 15.58 8.92
N LEU A 74 -4.81 14.58 9.53
CA LEU A 74 -5.04 14.20 10.92
C LEU A 74 -4.37 15.19 11.87
N LYS A 75 -5.11 15.70 12.85
CA LYS A 75 -4.57 16.54 13.92
C LYS A 75 -4.40 15.72 15.20
N SER A 76 -3.37 16.04 15.98
CA SER A 76 -3.04 15.32 17.21
C SER A 76 -4.15 15.33 18.26
N HIS A 77 -5.00 16.36 18.26
CA HIS A 77 -6.09 16.54 19.21
C HIS A 77 -7.43 15.94 18.76
N PHE A 78 -7.48 15.26 17.60
CA PHE A 78 -8.72 14.64 17.14
C PHE A 78 -9.04 13.40 17.98
N THR A 79 -10.33 13.27 18.33
CA THR A 79 -10.86 12.00 18.82
C THR A 79 -10.79 10.95 17.71
N MET A 80 -10.89 9.67 18.07
CA MET A 80 -10.90 8.58 17.10
C MET A 80 -12.04 8.71 16.08
N GLN A 81 -13.23 9.11 16.53
CA GLN A 81 -14.37 9.38 15.65
C GLN A 81 -14.08 10.53 14.66
N ALA A 82 -13.52 11.64 15.14
CA ALA A 82 -13.16 12.76 14.27
C ALA A 82 -12.08 12.38 13.25
N SER A 83 -11.09 11.59 13.68
CA SER A 83 -10.05 11.05 12.80
C SER A 83 -10.63 10.17 11.69
N LEU A 84 -11.56 9.26 12.03
CA LEU A 84 -12.22 8.41 11.04
C LEU A 84 -13.03 9.22 10.03
N LYS A 85 -13.78 10.22 10.49
CA LYS A 85 -14.54 11.11 9.60
C LYS A 85 -13.62 11.80 8.58
N VAL A 86 -12.48 12.33 9.05
CA VAL A 86 -11.48 12.98 8.19
C VAL A 86 -10.88 12.02 7.17
N LEU A 87 -10.62 10.76 7.55
CA LEU A 87 -10.11 9.73 6.63
C LEU A 87 -11.12 9.39 5.53
N VAL A 88 -12.39 9.16 5.90
CA VAL A 88 -13.47 8.86 4.95
C VAL A 88 -13.71 10.04 4.01
N ASP A 89 -13.76 11.27 4.55
CA ASP A 89 -13.92 12.48 3.74
C ASP A 89 -12.73 12.69 2.78
N TYR A 90 -11.50 12.40 3.22
CA TYR A 90 -10.32 12.47 2.37
C TYR A 90 -10.38 11.44 1.23
N GLN A 91 -10.78 10.21 1.52
CA GLN A 91 -10.94 9.17 0.50
C GLN A 91 -12.00 9.58 -0.53
N ARG A 92 -13.18 10.03 -0.07
CA ARG A 92 -14.26 10.48 -0.96
C ARG A 92 -13.78 11.58 -1.92
N ARG A 93 -13.09 12.61 -1.41
CA ARG A 93 -12.52 13.68 -2.26
C ARG A 93 -11.53 13.15 -3.29
N LYS A 94 -10.72 12.15 -2.94
CA LYS A 94 -9.74 11.55 -3.87
C LYS A 94 -10.40 10.70 -4.94
N GLU A 95 -11.51 10.03 -4.62
CA GLU A 95 -12.34 9.32 -5.59
C GLU A 95 -13.04 10.31 -6.55
N GLU A 96 -13.61 11.40 -6.02
CA GLU A 96 -14.20 12.49 -6.81
C GLU A 96 -13.18 13.16 -7.75
N GLU A 97 -11.93 13.37 -7.31
CA GLU A 97 -10.85 13.89 -8.17
C GLU A 97 -10.35 12.88 -9.23
N TYR A 98 -10.52 11.58 -8.95
CA TYR A 98 -10.07 10.50 -9.82
C TYR A 98 -11.08 10.24 -10.94
N TRP A 99 -12.36 10.29 -10.62
CA TRP A 99 -13.46 9.89 -11.50
C TRP A 99 -13.49 10.63 -12.85
N PRO A 100 -13.36 11.98 -12.92
CA PRO A 100 -13.30 12.69 -14.20
C PRO A 100 -12.10 12.30 -15.07
N LYS A 101 -11.02 11.76 -14.49
CA LYS A 101 -9.82 11.31 -15.22
C LYS A 101 -9.97 9.92 -15.81
N VAL A 102 -10.93 9.13 -15.32
CA VAL A 102 -11.22 7.78 -15.83
C VAL A 102 -12.50 7.72 -16.66
N GLU A 103 -13.47 8.61 -16.43
CA GLU A 103 -14.71 8.71 -17.20
C GLU A 103 -14.56 9.35 -18.59
N MET A 104 -13.38 9.88 -18.93
CA MET A 104 -13.11 10.37 -20.28
C MET A 104 -13.35 9.25 -21.31
N PRO A 105 -14.22 9.47 -22.33
CA PRO A 105 -14.41 8.53 -23.42
C PRO A 105 -13.06 8.28 -24.11
N GLY A 106 -12.54 7.05 -23.99
CA GLY A 106 -11.23 6.65 -24.53
C GLY A 106 -10.29 5.97 -23.53
N THR A 107 -10.54 6.08 -22.22
CA THR A 107 -9.79 5.35 -21.17
C THR A 107 -10.63 4.16 -20.67
N GLY A 108 -10.43 2.99 -21.27
CA GLY A 108 -11.26 1.79 -21.09
C GLY A 108 -11.24 1.12 -19.71
N ARG A 109 -11.67 1.80 -18.64
CA ARG A 109 -12.01 1.16 -17.36
C ARG A 109 -13.37 1.63 -16.86
N VAL A 110 -14.41 0.96 -17.34
CA VAL A 110 -15.77 1.06 -16.79
C VAL A 110 -15.78 0.39 -15.40
N LEU A 111 -15.51 1.16 -14.35
CA LEU A 111 -15.72 0.71 -12.97
C LEU A 111 -17.12 1.14 -12.54
N ARG A 112 -18.07 0.21 -12.60
CA ARG A 112 -19.48 0.43 -12.24
C ARG A 112 -19.60 0.97 -10.81
N ARG A 113 -20.36 2.05 -10.62
CA ARG A 113 -20.65 2.66 -9.30
C ARG A 113 -21.13 1.59 -8.32
N ARG A 114 -20.59 1.60 -7.10
CA ARG A 114 -21.08 0.78 -5.97
C ARG A 114 -22.16 1.51 -5.16
N ASN A 115 -23.06 2.22 -5.84
CA ASN A 115 -24.21 2.90 -5.24
C ASN A 115 -25.48 2.54 -6.00
N GLU A 116 -25.91 1.30 -5.85
CA GLU A 116 -27.31 0.92 -5.95
C GLU A 116 -27.66 0.24 -4.63
N CYS A 117 -28.24 1.02 -3.72
CA CYS A 117 -29.07 0.46 -2.67
C CYS A 117 -30.21 -0.26 -3.40
N CYS A 118 -30.22 -1.60 -3.38
CA CYS A 118 -31.33 -2.39 -3.89
C CYS A 118 -32.54 -2.14 -2.98
N ALA A 119 -33.38 -1.18 -3.36
CA ALA A 119 -34.79 -1.14 -3.02
C ALA A 119 -35.56 -1.66 -4.23
N GLY A 120 -36.38 -2.69 -4.03
CA GLY A 120 -37.52 -3.03 -4.89
C GLY A 120 -37.24 -3.88 -6.13
N ASP A 121 -37.47 -5.19 -5.96
CA ASP A 121 -38.34 -6.05 -6.75
C ASP A 121 -37.99 -6.57 -8.17
N ASP A 122 -38.34 -7.86 -8.30
CA ASP A 122 -38.66 -8.66 -9.48
C ASP A 122 -37.56 -9.29 -10.38
N ASN A 123 -37.17 -10.50 -9.94
CA ASN A 123 -37.40 -11.75 -10.69
C ASN A 123 -37.01 -11.76 -12.18
N THR A 124 -35.77 -12.19 -12.48
CA THR A 124 -35.44 -13.32 -13.38
C THR A 124 -33.95 -13.33 -13.70
N LEU A 125 -33.42 -14.56 -13.86
CA LEU A 125 -32.12 -14.98 -14.42
C LEU A 125 -31.17 -15.61 -13.39
N GLY A 126 -30.98 -16.91 -13.59
CA GLY A 126 -30.36 -17.88 -12.67
C GLY A 126 -28.83 -17.80 -12.52
N PRO A 127 -28.26 -18.73 -11.74
CA PRO A 127 -26.91 -18.59 -11.22
C PRO A 127 -25.85 -18.98 -12.28
N LEU A 128 -24.99 -18.03 -12.66
CA LEU A 128 -23.71 -18.38 -13.29
C LEU A 128 -22.70 -18.78 -12.20
N ARG A 129 -22.40 -20.07 -12.17
CA ARG A 129 -21.19 -20.66 -11.56
C ARG A 129 -19.93 -20.23 -12.35
N ILE A 130 -18.79 -20.68 -11.82
CA ILE A 130 -17.40 -20.65 -12.34
C ILE A 130 -16.68 -19.45 -11.68
N TRP A 131 -15.66 -19.63 -10.84
CA TRP A 131 -14.45 -20.43 -11.04
C TRP A 131 -14.04 -21.27 -9.83
N SER A 132 -13.52 -22.46 -10.17
CA SER A 132 -12.79 -23.43 -9.35
C SER A 132 -11.29 -23.11 -9.32
#